data_AF-A0A450VD47-F1
#
_entry.id   AF-A0A450VD47-F1
#
_cell.length_a   1.000
_cell.length_b   1.000
_cell.length_c   1.000
_cell.angle_alpha   90.00
_cell.angle_beta   90.00
_cell.angle_gamma   90.00
#
_symmetry.space_group_name_H-M   'P 1'
#
loop_
_entity.id
_entity.type
_entity.pdbx_description
1 polymer ?
#
loop_
_entity_poly.entity_id
_entity_poly.type
_entity_poly.pdbx_seq_one_letter_code
_entity_poly.pdbx_strand_id
1 'polypeptide(L)'
;MTDEELKELVADLLISQRENLAFQKETNAAIKETRASIKETNAGIRELRASQRETDRQMKETDRQMKETDRKMKETDRQMKETDLQIKELGRQIGGLGRKFGGFTEGMAYPSMKRLLRKRFHMETITPRVEISRNGKHMELDVLGYSNGKGNQVVVVEVKSRLTPEGIDQMEQTMTRFDEFFPEHRDKRRFGMIAAVDFSPNVEFQTQRRGFYLARIQDELFVLRSPESFQPRYFGGV
;
A
#
# COMPACT_ATOMS: atom_id res chain seq x y z
N MET A 1 -64.42 41.57 94.43
CA MET A 1 -63.09 41.94 93.94
C MET A 1 -62.73 43.25 94.61
N THR A 2 -61.63 43.28 95.34
CA THR A 2 -61.12 44.49 95.99
C THR A 2 -60.41 45.39 94.96
N ASP A 3 -60.29 46.68 95.26
CA ASP A 3 -59.62 47.65 94.37
C ASP A 3 -58.14 47.28 94.12
N GLU A 4 -57.54 46.54 95.06
CA GLU A 4 -56.18 46.02 95.00
C GLU A 4 -56.06 44.82 94.03
N GLU A 5 -57.00 43.87 94.08
CA GLU A 5 -57.08 42.73 93.14
C GLU A 5 -57.32 43.19 91.69
N LEU A 6 -58.10 44.27 91.50
CA LEU A 6 -58.32 44.86 90.18
C LEU A 6 -57.02 45.47 89.61
N LYS A 7 -56.24 46.17 90.44
CA LYS A 7 -54.94 46.75 90.04
C LYS A 7 -53.91 45.69 89.67
N GLU A 8 -53.87 44.60 90.42
CA GLU A 8 -52.95 43.47 90.17
C GLU A 8 -53.29 42.77 88.85
N LEU A 9 -54.58 42.49 88.59
CA LEU A 9 -55.04 41.90 87.33
C LEU A 9 -54.76 42.82 86.12
N VAL A 10 -54.90 44.14 86.28
CA VAL A 10 -54.56 45.13 85.23
C VAL A 10 -53.05 45.17 84.98
N ALA A 11 -52.22 45.04 86.02
CA ALA A 11 -50.77 44.99 85.89
C ALA A 11 -50.30 43.73 85.13
N ASP A 12 -50.85 42.55 85.47
CA ASP A 12 -50.57 41.29 84.79
C ASP A 12 -51.01 41.32 83.32
N LEU A 13 -52.19 41.90 83.05
CA LEU A 13 -52.67 42.09 81.68
C LEU A 13 -51.73 43.00 80.87
N LEU A 14 -51.21 44.07 81.47
CA LEU A 14 -50.25 44.97 80.82
C LEU A 14 -48.90 44.27 80.53
N ILE A 15 -48.44 43.40 81.43
CA ILE A 15 -47.24 42.58 81.23
C ILE A 15 -47.47 41.59 80.06
N SER A 16 -48.58 40.85 80.09
CA SER A 16 -48.95 39.91 79.03
C SER A 16 -49.14 40.59 77.66
N GLN A 17 -49.70 41.80 77.64
CA GLN A 17 -49.80 42.61 76.41
C GLN A 17 -48.43 43.00 75.86
N ARG A 18 -47.49 43.41 76.73
CA ARG A 18 -46.11 43.73 76.32
C ARG A 18 -45.38 42.52 75.77
N GLU A 19 -45.52 41.36 76.41
CA GLU A 19 -44.93 40.10 75.96
C GLU A 19 -45.49 39.67 74.61
N ASN A 20 -46.81 39.76 74.41
CA ASN A 20 -47.44 39.50 73.11
C ASN A 20 -46.96 40.44 72.01
N LEU A 21 -46.78 41.73 72.32
CA LEU A 21 -46.22 42.72 71.39
C LEU A 21 -44.77 42.42 71.02
N ALA A 22 -43.96 41.98 71.98
CA ALA A 22 -42.58 41.55 71.75
C ALA A 22 -42.53 40.30 70.87
N PHE A 23 -43.33 39.28 71.19
CA PHE A 23 -43.44 38.04 70.41
C PHE A 23 -43.92 38.30 68.97
N GLN A 24 -44.90 39.19 68.78
CA GLN A 24 -45.35 39.60 67.44
C GLN A 24 -44.24 40.30 66.66
N LYS A 25 -43.45 41.17 67.29
CA LYS A 25 -42.31 41.83 66.63
C LYS A 25 -41.26 40.82 66.19
N GLU A 26 -40.92 39.86 67.04
CA GLU A 26 -39.95 38.81 66.74
C GLU A 26 -40.45 37.89 65.61
N THR A 27 -41.71 37.48 65.67
CA THR A 27 -42.35 36.68 64.61
C THR A 27 -42.34 37.41 63.28
N ASN A 28 -42.66 38.72 63.27
CA ASN A 28 -42.63 39.54 62.06
C ASN A 28 -41.21 39.68 61.49
N ALA A 29 -40.19 39.78 62.35
CA ALA A 29 -38.79 39.81 61.92
C ALA A 29 -38.40 38.46 61.27
N ALA A 30 -38.72 37.34 61.91
CA ALA A 30 -38.47 35.99 61.37
C ALA A 30 -39.18 35.74 60.03
N ILE A 31 -40.43 36.20 59.88
CA ILE A 31 -41.17 36.12 58.61
C ILE A 31 -40.47 36.94 57.52
N LYS A 32 -39.96 38.12 57.85
CA LYS A 32 -39.25 38.98 56.90
C LYS A 32 -37.96 38.32 56.41
N GLU A 33 -37.21 37.71 57.32
CA GLU A 33 -35.99 36.97 57.00
C GLU A 33 -36.28 35.75 56.14
N THR A 34 -37.30 34.97 56.51
CA THR A 34 -37.75 33.80 55.71
C THR A 34 -38.15 34.21 54.29
N ARG A 35 -38.89 35.32 54.14
CA ARG A 35 -39.25 35.86 52.82
C ARG A 35 -38.03 36.28 52.00
N ALA A 36 -37.01 36.86 52.63
CA ALA A 36 -35.77 37.22 51.95
C ALA A 36 -35.03 35.96 51.46
N SER A 37 -34.89 34.94 52.32
CA SER A 37 -34.27 33.65 51.97
C SER A 37 -35.01 32.92 50.84
N ILE A 38 -36.36 32.91 50.86
CA ILE A 38 -37.18 32.36 49.77
C ILE A 38 -36.93 33.12 48.46
N LYS A 39 -36.80 34.45 48.50
CA LYS A 39 -36.55 35.26 47.31
C LYS A 39 -35.18 34.94 46.69
N GLU A 40 -34.16 34.79 47.53
CA GLU A 40 -32.81 34.40 47.12
C GLU A 40 -32.78 32.98 46.53
N THR A 41 -33.43 32.03 47.20
CA THR A 41 -33.55 30.64 46.71
C THR A 41 -34.25 30.59 45.36
N ASN A 42 -35.33 31.35 45.18
CA ASN A 42 -36.03 31.45 43.90
C ASN A 42 -35.17 32.09 42.79
N ALA A 43 -34.29 33.03 43.13
CA ALA A 43 -33.33 33.58 42.19
C ALA A 43 -32.31 32.50 41.76
N GLY A 44 -31.73 31.77 42.72
CA GLY A 44 -30.82 30.65 42.43
C GLY A 44 -31.44 29.56 41.57
N ILE A 45 -32.71 29.19 41.84
CA ILE A 45 -33.44 28.21 41.00
C ILE A 45 -33.61 28.71 39.55
N ARG A 46 -33.86 30.01 39.35
CA ARG A 46 -34.00 30.57 38.00
C ARG A 46 -32.68 30.53 37.23
N GLU A 47 -31.59 30.86 37.91
CA GLU A 47 -30.24 30.81 37.33
C GLU A 47 -29.84 29.37 36.98
N LEU A 48 -30.09 28.42 37.88
CA LEU A 48 -29.84 27.00 37.63
C LEU A 48 -30.64 26.48 36.43
N ARG A 49 -31.91 26.87 36.31
CA ARG A 49 -32.75 26.51 35.14
C ARG A 49 -32.26 27.15 33.84
N ALA A 50 -31.71 28.37 33.90
CA ALA A 50 -31.13 29.01 32.73
C ALA A 50 -29.85 28.27 32.29
N SER A 51 -28.98 27.94 33.24
CA SER A 51 -27.77 27.16 33.02
C SER A 51 -28.09 25.78 32.42
N GLN A 52 -29.04 25.03 32.98
CA GLN A 52 -29.47 23.73 32.42
C GLN A 52 -29.95 23.84 30.97
N ARG A 53 -30.75 24.86 30.64
CA ARG A 53 -31.21 25.09 29.25
C ARG A 53 -30.07 25.41 28.31
N GLU A 54 -29.04 26.11 28.77
CA GLU A 54 -27.84 26.36 27.98
C GLU A 54 -27.04 25.08 27.75
N THR A 55 -26.84 24.27 28.79
CA THR A 55 -26.18 22.97 28.66
C THR A 55 -26.93 22.05 27.69
N ASP A 56 -28.27 21.98 27.77
CA ASP A 56 -29.10 21.20 26.85
C ASP A 56 -28.93 21.65 25.39
N ARG A 57 -28.78 22.97 25.16
CA ARG A 57 -28.53 23.52 23.82
C ARG A 57 -27.14 23.14 23.32
N GLN A 58 -26.13 23.25 24.18
CA GLN A 58 -24.75 22.86 23.83
C GLN A 58 -24.67 21.36 23.51
N MET A 59 -25.30 20.48 24.30
CA MET A 59 -25.33 19.05 24.02
C MET A 59 -25.98 18.73 22.66
N LYS A 60 -27.11 19.38 22.33
CA LYS A 60 -27.76 19.20 21.02
C LYS A 60 -26.90 19.65 19.85
N GLU A 61 -26.13 20.72 20.03
CA GLU A 61 -25.19 21.20 19.02
C GLU A 61 -24.02 20.23 18.85
N THR A 62 -23.44 19.74 19.95
CA THR A 62 -22.40 18.71 19.92
C THR A 62 -22.87 17.44 19.22
N ASP A 63 -24.08 16.94 19.53
CA ASP A 63 -24.67 15.78 18.87
C ASP A 63 -24.82 15.99 17.35
N ARG A 64 -25.16 17.21 16.94
CA ARG A 64 -25.29 17.57 15.52
C ARG A 64 -23.92 17.56 14.83
N GLN A 65 -22.90 18.14 15.46
CA GLN A 65 -21.54 18.17 14.93
C GLN A 65 -20.91 16.78 14.86
N MET A 66 -21.18 15.91 15.85
CA MET A 66 -20.74 14.51 15.80
C MET A 66 -21.36 13.77 14.62
N LYS A 67 -22.68 13.92 14.40
CA LYS A 67 -23.36 13.31 13.23
C LYS A 67 -22.83 13.81 11.90
N GLU A 68 -22.43 15.08 11.81
CA GLU A 68 -21.81 15.63 10.59
C GLU A 68 -20.41 15.06 10.37
N THR A 69 -19.61 14.97 11.43
CA THR A 69 -18.27 14.36 11.39
C THR A 69 -18.35 12.89 10.96
N ASP A 70 -19.27 12.12 11.53
CA ASP A 70 -19.48 10.71 11.15
C ASP A 70 -19.85 10.55 9.66
N ARG A 71 -20.63 11.49 9.11
CA ARG A 71 -20.98 11.49 7.68
C ARG A 71 -19.76 11.78 6.82
N LYS A 72 -18.97 12.80 7.18
CA LYS A 72 -17.73 13.14 6.46
C LYS A 72 -16.73 11.99 6.50
N MET A 73 -16.55 11.34 7.65
CA MET A 73 -15.68 10.17 7.77
C MET A 73 -16.12 9.03 6.85
N LYS A 74 -17.41 8.69 6.81
CA LYS A 74 -17.93 7.66 5.90
C LYS A 74 -17.74 8.01 4.43
N GLU A 75 -17.86 9.28 4.08
CA GLU A 75 -17.60 9.75 2.71
C GLU A 75 -16.11 9.63 2.35
N THR A 76 -15.21 10.06 3.24
CA THR A 76 -13.77 9.90 3.08
C THR A 76 -13.38 8.42 2.94
N ASP A 77 -13.91 7.53 3.80
CA ASP A 77 -13.66 6.09 3.71
C ASP A 77 -14.08 5.52 2.35
N ARG A 78 -15.19 6.01 1.79
CA ARG A 78 -15.67 5.59 0.47
C ARG A 78 -14.75 6.07 -0.65
N GLN A 79 -14.32 7.33 -0.60
CA GLN A 79 -13.37 7.90 -1.57
C GLN A 79 -12.01 7.21 -1.52
N MET A 80 -11.51 6.87 -0.33
CA MET A 80 -10.28 6.11 -0.16
C MET A 80 -10.38 4.72 -0.81
N LYS A 81 -11.47 3.99 -0.56
CA LYS A 81 -11.71 2.67 -1.19
C LYS A 81 -11.77 2.74 -2.71
N GLU A 82 -12.39 3.79 -3.25
CA GLU A 82 -12.45 4.00 -4.70
C GLU A 82 -11.06 4.29 -5.28
N THR A 83 -10.28 5.12 -4.59
CA THR A 83 -8.89 5.43 -4.98
C THR A 83 -8.02 4.18 -4.96
N ASP A 84 -8.13 3.32 -3.93
CA ASP A 84 -7.39 2.06 -3.85
C ASP A 84 -7.70 1.12 -5.03
N LEU A 85 -8.97 1.06 -5.46
CA LEU A 85 -9.37 0.27 -6.63
C LEU A 85 -8.76 0.83 -7.92
N GLN A 86 -8.78 2.16 -8.08
CA GLN A 86 -8.16 2.82 -9.23
C GLN A 86 -6.65 2.59 -9.29
N ILE A 87 -5.95 2.69 -8.15
CA ILE A 87 -4.50 2.41 -8.06
C ILE A 87 -4.19 0.97 -8.46
N LYS A 88 -4.99 -0.01 -7.98
CA LYS A 88 -4.81 -1.43 -8.35
C LYS A 88 -5.01 -1.66 -9.85
N GLU A 89 -6.04 -1.04 -10.44
CA GLU A 89 -6.30 -1.17 -11.87
C GLU A 89 -5.19 -0.52 -12.71
N LEU A 90 -4.70 0.66 -12.32
CA LEU A 90 -3.54 1.30 -12.95
C LEU A 90 -2.29 0.40 -12.85
N GLY A 91 -2.03 -0.19 -11.70
CA GLY A 91 -0.93 -1.15 -11.52
C GLY A 91 -1.03 -2.35 -12.48
N ARG A 92 -2.24 -2.89 -12.65
CA ARG A 92 -2.51 -3.99 -13.60
C ARG A 92 -2.27 -3.58 -15.05
N GLN A 93 -2.70 -2.38 -15.43
CA GLN A 93 -2.51 -1.84 -16.78
C GLN A 93 -1.03 -1.57 -17.08
N ILE A 94 -0.30 -0.94 -16.15
CA ILE A 94 1.14 -0.69 -16.26
C ILE A 94 1.91 -2.01 -16.37
N GLY A 95 1.60 -3.00 -15.53
CA GLY A 95 2.18 -4.34 -15.64
C GLY A 95 1.86 -5.02 -16.98
N GLY A 96 0.65 -4.80 -17.51
CA GLY A 96 0.25 -5.25 -18.85
C GLY A 96 1.07 -4.61 -19.98
N LEU A 97 1.38 -3.32 -19.86
CA LEU A 97 2.25 -2.62 -20.81
C LEU A 97 3.69 -3.16 -20.77
N GLY A 98 4.22 -3.42 -19.58
CA GLY A 98 5.55 -4.04 -19.42
C GLY A 98 5.67 -5.39 -20.14
N ARG A 99 4.65 -6.26 -20.01
CA ARG A 99 4.62 -7.55 -20.74
C ARG A 99 4.55 -7.37 -22.26
N LYS A 100 3.73 -6.44 -22.75
CA LYS A 100 3.65 -6.15 -24.19
C LYS A 100 4.97 -5.61 -24.75
N PHE A 101 5.68 -4.80 -23.97
CA PHE A 101 6.99 -4.28 -24.36
C PHE A 101 8.06 -5.38 -24.43
N GLY A 102 8.02 -6.34 -23.49
CA GLY A 102 8.83 -7.57 -23.55
C GLY A 102 8.61 -8.34 -24.86
N GLY A 103 7.35 -8.74 -25.12
CA GLY A 103 7.01 -9.50 -26.33
C GLY A 103 7.29 -8.74 -27.64
N PHE A 104 7.19 -7.41 -27.64
CA PHE A 104 7.61 -6.58 -28.77
C PHE A 104 9.14 -6.61 -28.97
N THR A 105 9.91 -6.53 -27.89
CA THR A 105 11.38 -6.62 -27.92
C THR A 105 11.83 -7.97 -28.49
N GLU A 106 11.24 -9.07 -28.03
CA GLU A 106 11.47 -10.42 -28.56
C GLU A 106 11.17 -10.50 -30.07
N GLY A 107 10.00 -9.97 -30.48
CA GLY A 107 9.59 -9.93 -31.88
C GLY A 107 10.57 -9.18 -32.79
N MET A 108 11.12 -8.07 -32.30
CA MET A 108 12.16 -7.31 -33.03
C MET A 108 13.54 -7.97 -32.97
N ALA A 109 13.87 -8.69 -31.89
CA ALA A 109 15.17 -9.32 -31.71
C ALA A 109 15.36 -10.51 -32.66
N TYR A 110 14.30 -11.27 -32.95
CA TYR A 110 14.41 -12.52 -33.70
C TYR A 110 15.11 -12.40 -35.08
N PRO A 111 14.76 -11.46 -35.99
CA PRO A 111 15.47 -11.30 -37.25
C PRO A 111 16.99 -11.08 -37.07
N SER A 112 17.35 -10.28 -36.07
CA SER A 112 18.75 -10.02 -35.71
C SER A 112 19.43 -11.27 -35.16
N MET A 113 18.78 -11.98 -34.23
CA MET A 113 19.30 -13.23 -33.64
C MET A 113 19.47 -14.32 -34.70
N LYS A 114 18.50 -14.50 -35.58
CA LYS A 114 18.59 -15.44 -36.70
C LYS A 114 19.82 -15.15 -37.57
N ARG A 115 20.05 -13.88 -37.91
CA ARG A 115 21.21 -13.47 -38.70
C ARG A 115 22.52 -13.69 -37.94
N LEU A 116 22.56 -13.33 -36.66
CA LEU A 116 23.73 -13.48 -35.80
C LEU A 116 24.13 -14.95 -35.63
N LEU A 117 23.18 -15.80 -35.27
CA LEU A 117 23.37 -17.23 -35.05
C LEU A 117 23.80 -17.95 -36.33
N ARG A 118 23.26 -17.59 -37.50
CA ARG A 118 23.73 -18.15 -38.78
C ARG A 118 25.15 -17.71 -39.13
N LYS A 119 25.45 -16.42 -39.02
CA LYS A 119 26.72 -15.87 -39.52
C LYS A 119 27.90 -16.11 -38.57
N ARG A 120 27.67 -16.02 -37.26
CA ARG A 120 28.75 -16.05 -36.24
C ARG A 120 28.86 -17.39 -35.53
N PHE A 121 27.74 -18.08 -35.37
CA PHE A 121 27.70 -19.37 -34.67
C PHE A 121 27.49 -20.56 -35.63
N HIS A 122 27.23 -20.30 -36.92
CA HIS A 122 26.97 -21.34 -37.92
C HIS A 122 25.85 -22.31 -37.53
N MET A 123 24.77 -21.78 -36.94
CA MET A 123 23.60 -22.57 -36.56
C MET A 123 22.82 -23.01 -37.79
N GLU A 124 22.48 -24.30 -37.85
CA GLU A 124 21.73 -24.93 -38.93
C GLU A 124 20.23 -24.74 -38.69
N THR A 125 19.78 -25.05 -37.48
CA THR A 125 18.40 -24.86 -37.02
C THR A 125 18.34 -23.68 -36.05
N ILE A 126 17.33 -22.83 -36.22
CA ILE A 126 17.06 -21.69 -35.34
C ILE A 126 15.54 -21.59 -35.18
N THR A 127 15.08 -21.73 -33.94
CA THR A 127 13.66 -21.75 -33.60
C THR A 127 13.38 -20.65 -32.58
N PRO A 128 12.49 -19.68 -32.87
CA PRO A 128 12.01 -18.73 -31.88
C PRO A 128 10.91 -19.35 -31.00
N ARG A 129 10.70 -18.79 -29.81
CA ARG A 129 9.58 -19.11 -28.90
C ARG A 129 9.44 -20.62 -28.68
N VAL A 130 10.51 -21.23 -28.17
CA VAL A 130 10.50 -22.65 -27.88
C VAL A 130 9.81 -22.87 -26.54
N GLU A 131 8.66 -23.52 -26.57
CA GLU A 131 7.91 -23.94 -25.38
C GLU A 131 7.99 -25.46 -25.23
N ILE A 132 8.41 -25.93 -24.06
CA ILE A 132 8.42 -27.36 -23.73
C ILE A 132 7.73 -27.60 -22.41
N SER A 133 6.84 -28.60 -22.41
CA SER A 133 6.26 -29.20 -21.21
C SER A 133 6.74 -30.64 -21.06
N ARG A 134 7.30 -30.98 -19.90
CA ARG A 134 7.77 -32.33 -19.59
C ARG A 134 7.65 -32.62 -18.10
N ASN A 135 7.12 -33.79 -17.74
CA ASN A 135 6.97 -34.23 -16.34
C ASN A 135 6.26 -33.19 -15.45
N GLY A 136 5.25 -32.50 -16.00
CA GLY A 136 4.51 -31.44 -15.30
C GLY A 136 5.29 -30.14 -15.08
N LYS A 137 6.49 -30.00 -15.67
CA LYS A 137 7.29 -28.78 -15.64
C LYS A 137 7.29 -28.12 -17.02
N HIS A 138 7.49 -26.80 -17.01
CA HIS A 138 7.51 -25.99 -18.22
C HIS A 138 8.84 -25.24 -18.33
N MET A 139 9.27 -25.03 -19.58
CA MET A 139 10.41 -24.18 -19.95
C MET A 139 10.05 -23.45 -21.25
N GLU A 140 10.35 -22.15 -21.27
CA GLU A 140 10.22 -21.29 -22.44
C GLU A 140 11.58 -20.67 -22.75
N LEU A 141 11.96 -20.64 -24.03
CA LEU A 141 13.18 -20.00 -24.52
C LEU A 141 12.83 -19.06 -25.66
N ASP A 142 13.37 -17.84 -25.65
CA ASP A 142 13.08 -16.86 -26.71
C ASP A 142 13.61 -17.31 -28.07
N VAL A 143 14.86 -17.82 -28.11
CA VAL A 143 15.43 -18.44 -29.31
C VAL A 143 16.34 -19.61 -28.94
N LEU A 144 16.18 -20.73 -29.64
CA LEU A 144 17.09 -21.86 -29.61
C LEU A 144 17.77 -22.03 -30.97
N GLY A 145 19.10 -21.96 -31.00
CA GLY A 145 19.90 -22.30 -32.18
C GLY A 145 20.70 -23.57 -31.94
N TYR A 146 20.76 -24.48 -32.91
CA TYR A 146 21.66 -25.63 -32.82
C TYR A 146 22.20 -26.08 -34.18
N SER A 147 23.33 -26.78 -34.15
CA SER A 147 23.90 -27.50 -35.30
C SER A 147 24.42 -28.86 -34.89
N ASN A 148 24.34 -29.82 -35.82
CA ASN A 148 24.75 -31.22 -35.62
C ASN A 148 26.06 -31.57 -36.33
N GLY A 149 26.52 -30.72 -37.26
CA GLY A 149 27.78 -30.89 -37.98
C GLY A 149 29.04 -30.59 -37.15
N LYS A 150 30.11 -30.09 -37.79
CA LYS A 150 31.42 -29.83 -37.16
C LYS A 150 31.39 -28.99 -35.87
N GLY A 151 30.36 -28.16 -35.68
CA GLY A 151 30.21 -27.34 -34.48
C GLY A 151 29.60 -28.08 -33.28
N ASN A 152 28.79 -29.12 -33.53
CA ASN A 152 27.94 -29.84 -32.59
C ASN A 152 27.58 -29.04 -31.33
N GLN A 153 26.77 -27.98 -31.50
CA GLN A 153 26.56 -26.99 -30.45
C GLN A 153 25.12 -26.48 -30.41
N VAL A 154 24.76 -25.92 -29.25
CA VAL A 154 23.50 -25.25 -28.97
C VAL A 154 23.80 -23.87 -28.41
N VAL A 155 23.03 -22.88 -28.85
CA VAL A 155 22.99 -21.55 -28.27
C VAL A 155 21.56 -21.27 -27.82
N VAL A 156 21.39 -21.07 -26.52
CA VAL A 156 20.14 -20.59 -25.93
C VAL A 156 20.22 -19.07 -25.86
N VAL A 157 19.22 -18.38 -26.38
CA VAL A 157 19.15 -16.92 -26.34
C VAL A 157 17.94 -16.49 -25.52
N GLU A 158 18.18 -15.59 -24.58
CA GLU A 158 17.17 -14.84 -23.83
C GLU A 158 17.18 -13.38 -24.30
N VAL A 159 16.02 -12.77 -24.49
CA VAL A 159 15.82 -11.39 -24.94
C VAL A 159 15.25 -10.57 -23.78
N LYS A 160 15.92 -9.47 -23.43
CA LYS A 160 15.48 -8.56 -22.37
C LYS A 160 15.34 -7.14 -22.90
N SER A 161 14.21 -6.48 -22.63
CA SER A 161 14.09 -5.03 -22.85
C SER A 161 15.06 -4.26 -21.96
N ARG A 162 15.24 -4.71 -20.72
CA ARG A 162 16.28 -4.23 -19.82
C ARG A 162 16.89 -5.42 -19.09
N LEU A 163 18.20 -5.59 -19.20
CA LEU A 163 18.90 -6.64 -18.49
C LEU A 163 19.26 -6.16 -17.08
N THR A 164 18.91 -6.97 -16.09
CA THR A 164 19.21 -6.78 -14.67
C THR A 164 20.00 -7.98 -14.14
N PRO A 165 20.62 -7.90 -12.94
CA PRO A 165 21.29 -9.06 -12.33
C PRO A 165 20.37 -10.29 -12.21
N GLU A 166 19.10 -10.08 -11.87
CA GLU A 166 18.11 -11.16 -11.77
C GLU A 166 17.85 -11.81 -13.14
N GLY A 167 17.92 -11.04 -14.23
CA GLY A 167 17.84 -11.58 -15.58
C GLY A 167 19.02 -12.50 -15.93
N ILE A 168 20.21 -12.23 -15.39
CA ILE A 168 21.38 -13.10 -15.54
C ILE A 168 21.18 -14.39 -14.73
N ASP A 169 20.67 -14.28 -13.50
CA ASP A 169 20.35 -15.44 -12.66
C ASP A 169 19.29 -16.35 -13.31
N GLN A 170 18.26 -15.76 -13.92
CA GLN A 170 17.24 -16.49 -14.69
C GLN A 170 17.88 -17.28 -15.83
N MET A 171 18.77 -16.66 -16.62
CA MET A 171 19.48 -17.33 -17.70
C MET A 171 20.30 -18.52 -17.18
N GLU A 172 20.99 -18.36 -16.04
CA GLU A 172 21.75 -19.45 -15.43
C GLU A 172 20.86 -20.61 -14.96
N GLN A 173 19.68 -20.31 -14.39
CA GLN A 173 18.69 -21.33 -14.03
C GLN A 173 18.18 -22.08 -15.27
N THR A 174 17.87 -21.36 -16.35
CA THR A 174 17.47 -21.95 -17.64
C THR A 174 18.53 -22.91 -18.16
N MET A 175 19.79 -22.49 -18.17
CA MET A 175 20.91 -23.31 -18.65
C MET A 175 21.14 -24.55 -17.77
N THR A 176 21.02 -24.41 -16.45
CA THR A 176 21.16 -25.51 -15.48
C THR A 176 20.09 -26.58 -15.69
N ARG A 177 18.85 -26.16 -15.99
CA ARG A 177 17.72 -27.08 -16.19
C ARG A 177 17.61 -27.60 -17.61
N PHE A 178 18.40 -27.10 -18.56
CA PHE A 178 18.22 -27.36 -19.98
C PHE A 178 18.19 -28.86 -20.33
N ASP A 179 19.08 -29.69 -19.74
CA ASP A 179 19.13 -31.14 -20.01
C ASP A 179 17.89 -31.92 -19.57
N GLU A 180 17.13 -31.38 -18.60
CA GLU A 180 15.85 -31.96 -18.18
C GLU A 180 14.83 -31.90 -19.34
N PHE A 181 14.87 -30.80 -20.10
CA PHE A 181 13.92 -30.51 -21.18
C PHE A 181 14.44 -30.96 -22.56
N PHE A 182 15.75 -30.91 -22.82
CA PHE A 182 16.38 -31.19 -24.12
C PHE A 182 17.52 -32.25 -24.03
N PRO A 183 17.23 -33.48 -23.60
CA PRO A 183 18.23 -34.55 -23.48
C PRO A 183 18.89 -34.90 -24.82
N GLU A 184 18.20 -34.70 -25.95
CA GLU A 184 18.73 -34.86 -27.31
C GLU A 184 19.88 -33.88 -27.64
N HIS A 185 20.13 -32.91 -26.76
CA HIS A 185 21.17 -31.90 -26.89
C HIS A 185 22.24 -32.00 -25.78
N ARG A 186 22.22 -33.06 -24.98
CA ARG A 186 23.13 -33.22 -23.83
C ARG A 186 24.61 -33.20 -24.21
N ASP A 187 24.95 -33.89 -25.31
CA ASP A 187 26.33 -34.04 -25.78
C ASP A 187 26.80 -32.87 -26.67
N LYS A 188 25.99 -31.81 -26.77
CA LYS A 188 26.31 -30.64 -27.59
C LYS A 188 26.99 -29.59 -26.75
N ARG A 189 27.87 -28.83 -27.40
CA ARG A 189 28.48 -27.67 -26.75
C ARG A 189 27.45 -26.59 -26.52
N ARG A 190 27.18 -26.25 -25.26
CA ARG A 190 26.05 -25.40 -24.90
C ARG A 190 26.50 -24.04 -24.40
N PHE A 191 26.04 -22.99 -25.06
CA PHE A 191 26.31 -21.61 -24.73
C PHE A 191 25.03 -20.85 -24.45
N GLY A 192 25.11 -19.92 -23.51
CA GLY A 192 24.05 -18.96 -23.25
C GLY A 192 24.35 -17.61 -23.88
N MET A 193 23.33 -16.96 -24.42
CA MET A 193 23.37 -15.61 -24.94
C MET A 193 22.23 -14.79 -24.36
N ILE A 194 22.50 -13.55 -24.00
CA ILE A 194 21.49 -12.56 -23.62
C ILE A 194 21.52 -11.44 -24.66
N ALA A 195 20.37 -11.16 -25.26
CA ALA A 195 20.16 -10.01 -26.13
C ALA A 195 19.39 -8.95 -25.36
N ALA A 196 19.99 -7.77 -25.14
CA ALA A 196 19.38 -6.73 -24.32
C ALA A 196 19.36 -5.35 -25.00
N VAL A 197 18.25 -4.63 -24.84
CA VAL A 197 18.10 -3.25 -25.34
C VAL A 197 18.84 -2.26 -24.43
N ASP A 198 18.64 -2.38 -23.11
CA ASP A 198 19.27 -1.51 -22.10
C ASP A 198 19.92 -2.31 -20.96
N PHE A 199 21.07 -1.84 -20.46
CA PHE A 199 21.78 -2.38 -19.30
C PHE A 199 22.90 -1.45 -18.81
N SER A 200 23.25 -1.59 -17.53
CA SER A 200 24.39 -0.85 -16.95
C SER A 200 25.74 -1.53 -17.24
N PRO A 201 26.87 -0.80 -17.19
CA PRO A 201 28.21 -1.39 -17.34
C PRO A 201 28.52 -2.51 -16.33
N ASN A 202 28.01 -2.41 -15.11
CA ASN A 202 28.19 -3.46 -14.09
C ASN A 202 27.46 -4.75 -14.47
N VAL A 203 26.23 -4.64 -14.98
CA VAL A 203 25.44 -5.79 -15.44
C VAL A 203 26.10 -6.45 -16.65
N GLU A 204 26.66 -5.66 -17.57
CA GLU A 204 27.46 -6.17 -18.67
C GLU A 204 28.67 -6.98 -18.17
N PHE A 205 29.45 -6.39 -17.26
CA PHE A 205 30.62 -7.06 -16.68
C PHE A 205 30.25 -8.38 -16.00
N GLN A 206 29.15 -8.39 -15.23
CA GLN A 206 28.64 -9.59 -14.59
C GLN A 206 28.22 -10.66 -15.62
N THR A 207 27.51 -10.26 -16.68
CA THR A 207 27.07 -11.16 -17.76
C THR A 207 28.26 -11.86 -18.41
N GLN A 208 29.28 -11.06 -18.77
CA GLN A 208 30.50 -11.57 -19.38
C GLN A 208 31.31 -12.45 -18.42
N ARG A 209 31.40 -12.08 -17.13
CA ARG A 209 32.07 -12.90 -16.11
C ARG A 209 31.42 -14.25 -15.88
N ARG A 210 30.09 -14.35 -16.04
CA ARG A 210 29.39 -15.65 -15.98
C ARG A 210 29.53 -16.46 -17.27
N GLY A 211 30.20 -15.90 -18.28
CA GLY A 211 30.48 -16.56 -19.55
C GLY A 211 29.30 -16.56 -20.53
N PHE A 212 28.34 -15.66 -20.34
CA PHE A 212 27.24 -15.48 -21.30
C PHE A 212 27.63 -14.50 -22.40
N TYR A 213 27.32 -14.86 -23.65
CA TYR A 213 27.39 -13.92 -24.75
C TYR A 213 26.39 -12.78 -24.54
N LEU A 214 26.80 -11.54 -24.81
CA LEU A 214 25.92 -10.37 -24.72
C LEU A 214 25.74 -9.76 -26.11
N ALA A 215 24.50 -9.64 -26.56
CA ALA A 215 24.15 -8.90 -27.76
C ALA A 215 23.41 -7.61 -27.37
N ARG A 216 23.81 -6.49 -27.95
CA ARG A 216 23.19 -5.18 -27.72
C ARG A 216 22.53 -4.68 -29.00
N ILE A 217 21.49 -3.88 -28.87
CA ILE A 217 20.93 -3.18 -30.02
C ILE A 217 21.89 -2.08 -30.50
N GLN A 218 22.13 -2.03 -31.81
CA GLN A 218 22.90 -1.00 -32.51
C GLN A 218 22.29 -0.84 -33.91
N ASP A 219 21.93 0.39 -34.29
CA ASP A 219 21.32 0.70 -35.59
C ASP A 219 20.15 -0.26 -35.92
N GLU A 220 19.21 -0.38 -34.97
CA GLU A 220 18.02 -1.26 -35.02
C GLU A 220 18.30 -2.77 -34.97
N LEU A 221 19.57 -3.17 -34.97
CA LEU A 221 19.98 -4.56 -35.07
C LEU A 221 20.77 -5.01 -33.85
N PHE A 222 20.51 -6.22 -33.38
CA PHE A 222 21.35 -6.79 -32.32
C PHE A 222 22.70 -7.23 -32.87
N VAL A 223 23.77 -6.77 -32.21
CA VAL A 223 25.15 -7.09 -32.52
C VAL A 223 25.83 -7.70 -31.30
N LEU A 224 26.67 -8.72 -31.54
CA LEU A 224 27.41 -9.39 -30.48
C LEU A 224 28.50 -8.46 -29.93
N ARG A 225 28.51 -8.27 -28.63
CA ARG A 225 29.58 -7.60 -27.89
C ARG A 225 30.30 -8.61 -27.02
N SER A 226 31.41 -9.11 -27.55
CA SER A 226 32.36 -9.92 -26.80
C SER A 226 33.72 -9.23 -26.92
N PRO A 227 34.34 -8.74 -25.82
CA PRO A 227 35.73 -8.32 -25.88
C PRO A 227 36.61 -9.50 -26.34
N GLU A 228 37.78 -9.22 -26.90
CA GLU A 228 38.69 -10.27 -27.39
C GLU A 228 39.08 -11.28 -26.28
N SER A 229 39.11 -10.82 -25.03
CA SER A 229 39.38 -11.64 -23.85
C SER A 229 38.19 -12.45 -23.32
N PHE A 230 37.00 -12.33 -23.93
CA PHE A 230 35.80 -13.02 -23.47
C PHE A 230 35.93 -14.54 -23.64
N GLN A 231 35.73 -15.27 -22.55
CA GLN A 231 35.67 -16.72 -22.55
C GLN A 231 34.23 -17.18 -22.27
N PRO A 232 33.56 -17.83 -23.25
CA PRO A 232 32.22 -18.33 -23.03
C PRO A 232 32.23 -19.51 -22.05
N ARG A 233 31.24 -19.57 -21.16
CA ARG A 233 31.04 -20.71 -20.28
C ARG A 233 30.32 -21.83 -21.03
N TYR A 234 30.83 -23.03 -20.86
CA TYR A 234 30.23 -24.26 -21.35
C TYR A 234 29.26 -24.83 -20.30
N PHE A 235 28.04 -25.16 -20.71
CA PHE A 235 26.98 -25.68 -19.83
C PHE A 235 26.55 -27.12 -20.16
N GLY A 236 27.26 -27.81 -21.06
CA GLY A 236 27.01 -29.23 -21.34
C GLY A 236 27.64 -30.15 -20.29
N GLY A 237 27.37 -31.45 -20.40
CA GLY A 237 28.07 -32.46 -19.60
C GLY A 237 29.57 -32.46 -19.92
N VAL A 238 30.40 -32.58 -18.87
CA VAL A 238 31.83 -32.90 -18.98
C VAL A 238 31.98 -34.34 -19.42
#